data_AF-A0A812SMN6-F1
#
_entry.id   AF-A0A812SMN6-F1
#
_cell.length_a   1.000
_cell.length_b   1.000
_cell.length_c   1.000
_cell.angle_alpha   90.00
_cell.angle_beta   90.00
_cell.angle_gamma   90.00
#
_symmetry.space_group_name_H-M   'P 1'
#
loop_
_entity.id
_entity.type
_entity.pdbx_description
1 polymer ?
#
loop_
_entity_poly.entity_id
_entity_poly.type
_entity_poly.pdbx_seq_one_letter_code
_entity_poly.pdbx_strand_id
1 'polypeptide(L)'
;MELWIWRSTQMPKIPNNKVPMDTVEVPMMKSATDPTVVMRKLPVVLPHRLIPHLLKHNLVVPDFAAIREYWSHMFTHAEWGPEHPLAEQGGNCKHLPVYLYADDVKWTNEEKLTQVSLGLVLDERTHSMTTHFPLWILRE
;
A
#
# COMPACT_ATOMS: atom_id res chain seq x y z
N MET A 1 33.08 -5.20 -20.72
CA MET A 1 31.81 -5.37 -19.97
C MET A 1 31.69 -4.15 -19.08
N GLU A 2 31.09 -3.09 -19.64
CA GLU A 2 31.04 -1.77 -19.02
C GLU A 2 29.87 -1.71 -18.05
N LEU A 3 30.17 -1.40 -16.78
CA LEU A 3 29.17 -1.06 -15.77
C LEU A 3 28.51 0.26 -16.18
N TRP A 4 27.23 0.18 -16.55
CA TRP A 4 26.38 1.35 -16.71
C TRP A 4 26.13 1.96 -15.33
N ILE A 5 26.90 3.00 -15.00
CA ILE A 5 26.63 3.89 -13.87
C ILE A 5 25.35 4.66 -14.20
N TRP A 6 24.24 4.21 -13.61
CA TRP A 6 22.92 4.82 -13.74
C TRP A 6 22.96 6.23 -13.16
N ARG A 7 22.77 7.25 -14.01
CA ARG A 7 22.53 8.62 -13.55
C ARG A 7 21.17 8.65 -12.87
N SER A 8 21.19 8.60 -11.54
CA SER A 8 20.07 8.93 -10.66
C SER A 8 19.44 10.25 -11.12
N THR A 9 18.30 10.16 -11.79
CA THR A 9 17.33 11.25 -11.83
C THR A 9 17.01 11.51 -10.37
N GLN A 10 17.52 12.64 -9.84
CA GLN A 10 17.38 12.98 -8.43
C GLN A 10 15.90 12.86 -8.05
N MET A 11 15.56 11.83 -7.26
CA MET A 11 14.26 11.80 -6.62
C MET A 11 14.12 13.13 -5.88
N PRO A 12 13.00 13.85 -6.05
CA PRO A 12 12.81 15.13 -5.40
C PRO A 12 13.12 14.97 -3.92
N LYS A 13 14.02 15.81 -3.38
CA LYS A 13 14.39 15.78 -1.96
C LYS A 13 13.11 15.93 -1.16
N ILE A 14 12.61 14.83 -0.61
CA ILE A 14 11.39 14.80 0.18
C ILE A 14 11.71 15.62 1.44
N PRO A 15 11.12 16.82 1.63
CA PRO A 15 11.31 17.57 2.88
C PRO A 15 10.81 16.66 4.00
N ASN A 16 11.51 16.59 5.15
CA ASN A 16 11.23 15.81 6.38
C ASN A 16 9.77 15.28 6.60
N ASN A 17 9.26 14.45 5.69
CA ASN A 17 7.86 14.05 5.64
C ASN A 17 7.77 12.77 6.43
N LYS A 18 7.56 12.94 7.74
CA LYS A 18 7.19 11.83 8.61
C LYS A 18 5.89 11.23 8.06
N VAL A 19 5.98 10.03 7.52
CA VAL A 19 4.82 9.21 7.13
C VAL A 19 3.95 9.02 8.38
N PRO A 20 2.61 9.13 8.28
CA PRO A 20 1.74 8.87 9.41
C PRO A 20 1.85 7.40 9.82
N MET A 21 2.59 7.15 10.90
CA MET A 21 2.83 5.84 11.47
C MET A 21 2.12 5.73 12.81
N ASP A 22 1.33 4.68 12.94
CA ASP A 22 0.64 4.27 14.15
C ASP A 22 1.27 3.00 14.71
N THR A 23 0.78 2.53 15.85
CA THR A 23 1.16 1.23 16.43
C THR A 23 -0.08 0.41 16.73
N VAL A 24 -0.05 -0.87 16.37
CA VAL A 24 -1.11 -1.84 16.72
C VAL A 24 -0.55 -2.88 17.67
N GLU A 25 -1.39 -3.30 18.62
CA GLU A 25 -1.04 -4.39 19.53
C GLU A 25 -1.37 -5.73 18.88
N VAL A 26 -0.36 -6.57 18.72
CA VAL A 26 -0.47 -7.87 18.04
C VAL A 26 -0.07 -8.97 19.01
N PRO A 27 -0.91 -10.00 19.21
CA PRO A 27 -0.52 -11.18 19.98
C PRO A 27 0.54 -11.95 19.20
N MET A 28 1.72 -12.14 19.80
CA MET A 28 2.82 -12.89 19.19
C MET A 28 3.32 -13.95 20.17
N MET A 29 3.67 -15.13 19.66
CA MET A 29 4.39 -16.13 20.46
C MET A 29 5.76 -15.59 20.86
N LYS A 30 6.21 -15.89 22.07
CA LYS A 30 7.50 -15.41 22.57
C LYS A 30 8.68 -16.00 21.78
N SER A 31 8.56 -17.26 21.37
CA SER A 31 9.47 -17.98 20.47
C SER A 31 8.77 -19.18 19.84
N ALA A 32 9.36 -19.81 18.82
CA ALA A 32 8.81 -21.02 18.21
C ALA A 32 8.64 -22.20 19.19
N THR A 33 9.40 -22.22 20.28
CA THR A 33 9.39 -23.29 21.30
C THR A 33 8.64 -22.92 22.58
N ASP A 34 8.19 -21.67 22.73
CA ASP A 34 7.47 -21.18 23.91
C ASP A 34 6.09 -20.66 23.48
N PRO A 35 4.99 -21.40 23.77
CA PRO A 35 3.64 -21.02 23.34
C PRO A 35 3.08 -19.81 24.10
N THR A 36 3.83 -19.23 25.03
CA THR A 36 3.42 -18.01 25.74
C THR A 36 3.20 -16.86 24.75
N VAL A 37 1.98 -16.34 24.72
CA VAL A 37 1.60 -15.18 23.89
C VAL A 37 1.93 -13.89 24.65
N VAL A 38 2.65 -12.99 23.99
CA VAL A 38 2.94 -11.64 24.47
C VAL A 38 2.35 -10.62 23.50
N MET A 39 1.78 -9.54 24.03
CA MET A 39 1.31 -8.42 23.19
C MET A 39 2.51 -7.57 22.78
N ARG A 40 2.78 -7.49 21.46
CA ARG A 40 3.82 -6.61 20.91
C ARG A 40 3.18 -5.44 20.18
N LYS A 41 3.82 -4.27 20.28
CA LYS A 41 3.43 -3.09 19.48
C LYS A 41 4.18 -3.13 18.16
N LEU A 42 3.45 -3.25 17.06
CA LEU A 42 4.01 -3.23 15.72
C LEU A 42 3.69 -1.89 15.03
N PRO A 43 4.67 -1.28 14.34
CA PRO A 43 4.42 -0.09 13.55
C PRO A 43 3.52 -0.44 12.37
N VAL A 44 2.53 0.40 12.11
CA VAL A 44 1.63 0.27 10.96
C VAL A 44 1.33 1.64 10.37
N VAL A 45 1.22 1.70 9.06
CA VAL A 45 0.71 2.86 8.34
C VAL A 45 -0.72 2.54 7.93
N LEU A 46 -1.69 3.27 8.47
CA LEU A 46 -3.10 3.00 8.20
C LEU A 46 -3.52 3.59 6.84
N PRO A 47 -4.21 2.84 5.95
CA PRO A 47 -4.58 3.33 4.62
C PRO A 47 -5.34 4.66 4.63
N HIS A 48 -6.27 4.84 5.58
CA HIS A 48 -7.07 6.06 5.71
C HIS A 48 -6.25 7.30 6.13
N ARG A 49 -5.02 7.12 6.64
CA ARG A 49 -4.07 8.22 6.92
C ARG A 49 -3.04 8.38 5.81
N LEU A 50 -2.63 7.28 5.20
CA LEU A 50 -1.66 7.25 4.12
C LEU A 50 -2.18 7.95 2.87
N ILE A 51 -3.38 7.59 2.39
CA ILE A 51 -3.91 8.15 1.14
C ILE A 51 -4.02 9.69 1.20
N PRO A 52 -4.62 10.31 2.24
CA PRO A 52 -4.62 11.77 2.37
C PRO A 52 -3.22 12.38 2.43
N HIS A 53 -2.26 11.70 3.07
CA HIS A 53 -0.87 12.14 3.12
C HIS A 53 -0.23 12.15 1.72
N LEU A 54 -0.41 11.07 0.93
CA LEU A 54 0.12 10.98 -0.43
C LEU A 54 -0.45 12.07 -1.34
N LEU A 55 -1.76 12.33 -1.24
CA LEU A 55 -2.43 13.41 -1.98
C LEU A 55 -1.93 14.80 -1.57
N LYS A 56 -1.85 15.06 -0.26
CA LYS A 56 -1.38 16.35 0.28
C LYS A 56 0.02 16.72 -0.21
N HIS A 57 0.89 15.72 -0.40
CA HIS A 57 2.28 15.91 -0.79
C HIS A 57 2.52 15.70 -2.30
N ASN A 58 1.45 15.60 -3.12
CA ASN A 58 1.53 15.36 -4.57
C ASN A 58 2.38 14.12 -4.94
N LEU A 59 2.43 13.11 -4.07
CA LEU A 59 3.08 11.83 -4.36
C LEU A 59 2.18 10.93 -5.21
N VAL A 60 0.88 11.21 -5.17
CA VAL A 60 -0.19 10.63 -5.99
C VAL A 60 -1.03 11.79 -6.52
N VAL A 61 -1.27 11.79 -7.83
CA VAL A 61 -2.15 12.76 -8.50
C VAL A 61 -3.28 11.97 -9.15
N PRO A 62 -4.52 12.04 -8.61
CA PRO A 62 -5.65 11.27 -9.14
C PRO A 62 -6.03 11.71 -10.56
N ASP A 63 -6.14 10.75 -11.48
CA ASP A 63 -6.88 10.93 -12.71
C ASP A 63 -8.36 10.64 -12.47
N PHE A 64 -9.15 11.70 -12.24
CA PHE A 64 -10.58 11.56 -11.97
C PHE A 64 -11.39 11.07 -13.18
N ALA A 65 -10.88 11.19 -14.40
CA ALA A 65 -11.54 10.62 -15.57
C ALA A 65 -11.37 9.11 -15.58
N ALA A 66 -10.13 8.63 -15.40
CA ALA A 66 -9.83 7.19 -15.32
C ALA A 66 -10.52 6.52 -14.11
N ILE A 67 -10.56 7.18 -12.95
CA ILE A 67 -11.26 6.67 -11.75
C ILE A 67 -12.75 6.46 -12.02
N ARG A 68 -13.39 7.43 -12.70
CA ARG A 68 -14.81 7.34 -13.06
C ARG A 68 -15.07 6.18 -14.01
N GLU A 69 -14.23 6.04 -15.03
CA GLU A 69 -14.32 4.94 -16.00
C GLU A 69 -14.17 3.59 -15.30
N TYR A 70 -13.15 3.45 -14.45
CA TYR A 70 -12.91 2.26 -13.65
C TYR A 70 -14.14 1.88 -12.83
N TRP A 71 -14.68 2.79 -12.02
CA TRP A 71 -15.84 2.47 -11.18
C TRP A 71 -17.11 2.20 -11.98
N SER A 72 -17.34 2.95 -13.08
CA SER A 72 -18.46 2.67 -13.98
C SER A 72 -18.36 1.26 -14.57
N HIS A 73 -17.16 0.83 -14.94
CA HIS A 73 -16.91 -0.52 -15.43
C HIS A 73 -17.15 -1.55 -14.32
N MET A 74 -16.58 -1.35 -13.13
CA MET A 74 -16.72 -2.28 -12.00
C MET A 74 -18.18 -2.44 -11.55
N PHE A 75 -18.95 -1.36 -11.43
CA PHE A 75 -20.36 -1.45 -11.05
C PHE A 75 -21.23 -2.17 -12.09
N THR A 76 -20.83 -2.12 -13.36
CA THR A 76 -21.56 -2.75 -14.47
C THR A 76 -21.21 -4.23 -14.63
N HIS A 77 -19.93 -4.57 -14.43
CA HIS A 77 -19.40 -5.88 -14.85
C HIS A 77 -18.97 -6.78 -13.70
N ALA A 78 -18.67 -6.25 -12.51
CA ALA A 78 -18.39 -7.09 -11.37
C ALA A 78 -19.70 -7.66 -10.80
N GLU A 79 -19.68 -8.94 -10.39
CA GLU A 79 -20.84 -9.60 -9.77
C GLU A 79 -21.36 -8.83 -8.54
N TRP A 80 -20.44 -8.28 -7.74
CA TRP A 80 -20.75 -7.45 -6.57
C TRP A 80 -21.07 -5.99 -6.92
N GLY A 81 -20.87 -5.58 -8.16
CA GLY A 81 -20.96 -4.19 -8.62
C GLY A 81 -22.28 -3.51 -8.27
N PRO A 82 -23.45 -4.12 -8.58
CA PRO A 82 -24.76 -3.54 -8.28
C PRO A 82 -25.05 -3.33 -6.79
N GLU A 83 -24.46 -4.14 -5.91
CA GLU A 83 -24.67 -4.06 -4.45
C GLU A 83 -23.64 -3.17 -3.74
N HIS A 84 -22.67 -2.64 -4.48
CA HIS A 84 -21.62 -1.83 -3.90
C HIS A 84 -22.21 -0.54 -3.31
N PRO A 85 -21.80 -0.10 -2.09
CA PRO A 85 -22.34 1.11 -1.45
C PRO A 85 -22.15 2.42 -2.25
N LEU A 86 -21.27 2.40 -3.25
CA LEU A 86 -21.00 3.53 -4.14
C LEU A 86 -21.63 3.37 -5.53
N ALA A 87 -22.37 2.28 -5.80
CA ALA A 87 -23.00 2.04 -7.09
C ALA A 87 -24.00 3.15 -7.45
N GLU A 88 -24.76 3.65 -6.46
CA GLU A 88 -25.70 4.78 -6.63
C GLU A 88 -25.00 6.09 -7.03
N GLN A 89 -23.74 6.28 -6.63
CA GLN A 89 -22.94 7.43 -7.05
C GLN A 89 -22.52 7.32 -8.52
N GLY A 90 -22.53 6.11 -9.08
CA GLY A 90 -22.20 5.80 -10.46
C GLY A 90 -20.91 6.47 -10.92
N GLY A 91 -20.98 7.16 -12.06
CA GLY A 91 -19.86 7.89 -12.65
C GLY A 91 -19.39 9.13 -11.86
N ASN A 92 -19.92 9.40 -10.66
CA ASN A 92 -19.42 10.46 -9.78
C ASN A 92 -18.54 9.93 -8.64
N CYS A 93 -18.27 8.63 -8.59
CA CYS A 93 -17.34 8.04 -7.61
C CYS A 93 -15.94 8.67 -7.75
N LYS A 94 -15.42 9.21 -6.63
CA LYS A 94 -14.07 9.80 -6.55
C LYS A 94 -13.12 8.97 -5.68
N HIS A 95 -13.53 7.77 -5.29
CA HIS A 95 -12.71 6.89 -4.46
C HIS A 95 -11.53 6.38 -5.29
N LEU A 96 -10.32 6.49 -4.75
CA LEU A 96 -9.14 5.93 -5.40
C LEU A 96 -9.24 4.40 -5.41
N PRO A 97 -9.16 3.75 -6.58
CA PRO A 97 -9.07 2.30 -6.64
C PRO A 97 -7.68 1.87 -6.18
N VAL A 98 -7.65 1.11 -5.10
CA VAL A 98 -6.43 0.62 -4.46
C VAL A 98 -6.43 -0.90 -4.41
N TYR A 99 -5.25 -1.49 -4.35
CA TYR A 99 -5.07 -2.92 -4.09
C TYR A 99 -4.11 -3.14 -2.92
N LEU A 100 -4.25 -4.28 -2.26
CA LEU A 100 -3.29 -4.76 -1.28
C LEU A 100 -2.43 -5.85 -1.91
N TYR A 101 -1.14 -5.78 -1.66
CA TYR A 101 -0.18 -6.80 -2.06
C TYR A 101 0.60 -7.25 -0.83
N ALA A 102 0.75 -8.55 -0.66
CA ALA A 102 1.53 -9.15 0.40
C ALA A 102 2.57 -10.07 -0.22
N ASP A 103 3.80 -9.99 0.26
CA ASP A 103 4.90 -10.86 -0.16
C ASP A 103 5.74 -11.24 1.06
N ASP A 104 6.38 -12.41 1.00
CA ASP A 104 7.31 -12.87 2.02
C ASP A 104 8.68 -13.19 1.41
N VAL A 105 9.73 -12.71 2.05
CA VAL A 105 11.11 -13.00 1.66
C VAL A 105 11.82 -13.72 2.80
N LYS A 106 12.59 -14.74 2.44
CA LYS A 106 13.48 -15.41 3.38
C LYS A 106 14.60 -14.45 3.78
N TRP A 107 14.62 -14.01 5.04
CA TRP A 107 15.59 -13.03 5.55
C TRP A 107 16.88 -13.71 6.03
N THR A 108 16.73 -14.81 6.78
CA THR A 108 17.83 -15.70 7.18
C THR A 108 17.42 -17.16 6.91
N ASN A 109 18.25 -18.13 7.31
CA ASN A 109 17.87 -19.53 7.21
C ASN A 109 16.66 -19.90 8.07
N GLU A 110 16.51 -19.19 9.20
CA GLU A 110 15.45 -19.43 10.18
C GLU A 110 14.30 -18.41 10.11
N GLU A 111 14.52 -17.21 9.53
CA GLU A 111 13.58 -16.10 9.61
C GLU A 111 13.00 -15.69 8.26
N LYS A 112 11.76 -15.24 8.28
CA LYS A 112 11.03 -14.66 7.16
C LYS A 112 10.67 -13.21 7.44
N LEU A 113 10.59 -12.42 6.37
CA LEU A 113 10.10 -11.06 6.40
C LEU A 113 8.86 -10.99 5.52
N THR A 114 7.71 -10.77 6.13
CA THR A 114 6.42 -10.59 5.44
C THR A 114 6.11 -9.11 5.38
N GLN A 115 5.79 -8.61 4.20
CA GLN A 115 5.46 -7.21 3.99
C GLN A 115 4.09 -7.10 3.33
N VAL A 116 3.27 -6.18 3.83
CA VAL A 116 2.01 -5.78 3.16
C VAL A 116 2.15 -4.35 2.67
N SER A 117 1.81 -4.14 1.41
CA SER A 117 1.84 -2.85 0.72
C SER A 117 0.49 -2.51 0.13
N LEU A 118 0.23 -1.21 0.03
CA LEU A 118 -0.86 -0.62 -0.72
C LEU A 118 -0.33 -0.19 -2.09
N GLY A 119 -1.07 -0.50 -3.14
CA GLY A 119 -0.83 0.03 -4.48
C GLY A 119 -2.08 0.70 -5.05
N LEU A 120 -1.89 1.42 -6.15
CA LEU A 120 -2.96 2.10 -6.88
C LEU A 120 -3.23 1.35 -8.18
N VAL A 121 -4.50 1.06 -8.46
CA VAL A 121 -4.89 0.25 -9.65
C VAL A 121 -4.62 1.02 -10.95
N LEU A 122 -4.82 2.34 -10.94
CA LEU A 122 -4.71 3.21 -12.12
C LEU A 122 -3.39 3.97 -12.19
N ASP A 123 -2.34 3.46 -11.55
CA ASP A 123 -1.02 4.08 -11.57
C ASP A 123 -0.17 3.46 -12.68
N GLU A 124 0.08 4.24 -13.74
CA GLU A 124 0.83 3.80 -14.92
C GLU A 124 2.34 3.71 -14.68
N ARG A 125 2.84 4.20 -13.54
CA ARG A 125 4.27 4.13 -13.22
C ARG A 125 4.68 2.67 -13.03
N THR A 126 5.79 2.27 -13.65
CA THR A 126 6.26 0.88 -13.63
C THR A 126 7.19 0.56 -12.46
N HIS A 127 7.75 1.58 -11.81
CA HIS A 127 8.70 1.38 -10.72
C HIS A 127 7.99 1.14 -9.39
N SER A 128 8.10 -0.09 -8.88
CA SER A 128 7.48 -0.53 -7.62
C SER A 128 7.82 0.38 -6.43
N MET A 129 9.05 0.90 -6.36
CA MET A 129 9.48 1.86 -5.34
C MET A 129 8.66 3.16 -5.28
N THR A 130 7.95 3.48 -6.36
CA THR A 130 7.13 4.69 -6.47
C THR A 130 5.62 4.40 -6.53
N THR A 131 5.23 3.14 -6.66
CA THR A 131 3.83 2.69 -6.80
C THR A 131 3.34 1.82 -5.66
N HIS A 132 4.25 1.28 -4.84
CA HIS A 132 3.93 0.45 -3.68
C HIS A 132 4.30 1.19 -2.40
N PHE A 133 3.33 1.29 -1.49
CA PHE A 133 3.46 1.98 -0.23
C PHE A 133 3.36 0.94 0.92
N PRO A 134 4.49 0.63 1.59
CA PRO A 134 4.49 -0.34 2.69
C PRO A 134 3.54 0.11 3.81
N LEU A 135 2.63 -0.78 4.18
CA LEU A 135 1.70 -0.59 5.31
C LEU A 135 2.31 -1.12 6.60
N TRP A 136 2.89 -2.32 6.56
CA TRP A 136 3.63 -2.90 7.67
C TRP A 136 4.57 -4.00 7.18
N ILE A 137 5.56 -4.29 8.03
CA ILE A 137 6.55 -5.34 7.82
C ILE A 137 6.63 -6.13 9.12
N LEU A 138 6.52 -7.45 9.00
CA LEU A 138 6.67 -8.39 10.10
C LEU A 138 7.87 -9.27 9.83
N ARG A 139 8.62 -9.54 10.90
CA ARG A 139 9.70 -10.53 10.91
C ARG A 139 9.27 -11.68 11.79
N GLU A 140 9.27 -12.88 11.23
CA GLU A 140 8.90 -14.14 11.89
C GLU A 140 10.09 -15.09 11.92
#